data_AF-A0A8H8MDM0-F1
#
_entry.id   AF-A0A8H8MDM0-F1
#
_cell.length_a   1.000
_cell.length_b   1.000
_cell.length_c   1.000
_cell.angle_alpha   90.00
_cell.angle_beta   90.00
_cell.angle_gamma   90.00
#
_symmetry.space_group_name_H-M   'P 1'
#
loop_
_entity.id
_entity.type
_entity.pdbx_description
1 polymer ?
#
loop_
_entity_poly.entity_id
_entity_poly.type
_entity_poly.pdbx_seq_one_letter_code
_entity_poly.pdbx_strand_id
1 'polypeptide(L)'
;MSIFGLRLQTPLECFCVNAIHRHRGSVNLLEWNGSNLLPTPSDTRFDNLMKPVSILRLQNAYIPADHSVYHGLVELSLISDGKTQLPTPAQMAQALSACPELKRLVLKNVYPKGNHGHPDPGSVRLPKLGYLDLECTKPRNLVPLLKMLQPAGQHLTLRISLSNEPEFIENFHAFTDRCMSISDTIIKPAEPKVWFGPLNSYAPKLTKLTLENCDFGDSNLGSYSRKEFAEGSILWPHLHSLILNRCKIDPSLLEVLTGSRYLEIIKFWNCEVTASYSQTSVQVTKSIFKHLFAHSDVIIIVENDD
;
A
#
# COMPACT_ATOMS: atom_id res chain seq x y z
N MET A 1 -23.82 8.20 -14.46
CA MET A 1 -22.35 8.31 -14.57
C MET A 1 -22.01 7.92 -16.00
N SER A 2 -21.57 8.88 -16.82
CA SER A 2 -21.32 8.64 -18.25
C SER A 2 -19.82 8.46 -18.46
N ILE A 3 -19.43 7.29 -18.97
CA ILE A 3 -18.05 7.02 -19.40
C ILE A 3 -18.00 7.41 -20.88
N PHE A 4 -17.21 8.43 -21.21
CA PHE A 4 -16.93 8.76 -22.59
C PHE A 4 -15.58 8.16 -22.97
N GLY A 5 -15.60 7.20 -23.89
CA GLY A 5 -14.40 6.76 -24.57
C GLY A 5 -14.01 7.81 -25.60
N LEU A 6 -12.94 8.57 -25.34
CA LEU A 6 -12.35 9.44 -26.35
C LEU A 6 -11.55 8.56 -27.33
N ARG A 7 -12.16 8.21 -28.47
CA ARG A 7 -11.43 7.68 -29.62
C ARG A 7 -10.78 8.85 -30.36
N LEU A 8 -9.48 9.04 -30.15
CA LEU A 8 -8.70 9.93 -31.01
C LEU A 8 -8.59 9.29 -32.40
N GLN A 9 -9.22 9.91 -33.40
CA GLN A 9 -9.09 9.53 -34.82
C GLN A 9 -7.75 10.04 -35.37
N THR A 10 -6.69 9.31 -35.10
CA THR A 10 -5.45 9.34 -35.90
C THR A 10 -5.14 7.90 -36.32
N PRO A 11 -4.31 7.62 -37.35
CA PRO A 11 -4.15 6.27 -37.90
C PRO A 11 -3.31 5.34 -37.01
N LEU A 12 -3.25 5.61 -35.71
CA LEU A 12 -2.65 4.77 -34.68
C LEU A 12 -3.78 4.08 -33.92
N GLU A 13 -3.65 2.76 -33.81
CA GLU A 13 -4.64 1.79 -33.35
C GLU A 13 -5.44 2.20 -32.09
N CYS A 14 -6.69 1.74 -32.04
CA CYS A 14 -7.70 1.93 -30.99
C CYS A 14 -7.17 2.22 -29.57
N PHE A 15 -7.09 3.50 -29.21
CA PHE A 15 -6.91 3.93 -27.83
C PHE A 15 -8.24 3.91 -27.08
N CYS A 16 -8.29 3.26 -25.92
CA CYS A 16 -9.39 3.40 -24.96
C CYS A 16 -8.98 4.44 -23.91
N VAL A 17 -9.18 5.72 -24.22
CA VAL A 17 -9.10 6.78 -23.22
C VAL A 17 -10.47 6.89 -22.57
N ASN A 18 -10.59 6.41 -21.33
CA ASN A 18 -11.80 6.63 -20.54
C ASN A 18 -11.68 7.96 -19.81
N ALA A 19 -12.24 9.01 -20.40
CA ALA A 19 -12.41 10.30 -19.74
C ALA A 19 -13.75 10.29 -19.01
N ILE A 20 -13.71 10.31 -17.68
CA ILE A 20 -14.93 10.34 -16.88
C ILE A 20 -15.22 11.78 -16.47
N HIS A 21 -16.23 12.37 -17.09
CA HIS A 21 -16.76 13.67 -16.69
C HIS A 21 -17.68 13.49 -15.48
N ARG A 22 -17.34 14.13 -14.36
CA ARG A 22 -18.30 14.38 -13.28
C ARG A 22 -18.80 15.81 -13.44
N HIS A 23 -20.13 15.97 -13.50
CA HIS A 23 -20.91 17.20 -13.64
C HIS A 23 -20.12 18.53 -13.63
N ARG A 24 -20.26 19.33 -14.71
CA ARG A 24 -19.68 20.69 -14.97
C ARG A 24 -18.47 20.77 -15.93
N GLY A 25 -18.37 19.90 -16.93
CA GLY A 25 -17.54 20.16 -18.11
C GLY A 25 -16.02 19.99 -17.98
N SER A 26 -15.48 19.72 -16.79
CA SER A 26 -14.05 19.41 -16.58
C SER A 26 -13.81 17.89 -16.58
N VAL A 27 -12.81 17.42 -17.33
CA VAL A 27 -12.28 16.05 -17.19
C VAL A 27 -11.40 16.03 -15.96
N ASN A 28 -11.87 15.44 -14.87
CA ASN A 28 -11.09 15.37 -13.63
C ASN A 28 -10.29 14.08 -13.51
N LEU A 29 -10.64 13.05 -14.30
CA LEU A 29 -10.05 11.72 -14.29
C LEU A 29 -9.68 11.28 -15.70
N LEU A 30 -8.43 10.91 -15.87
CA LEU A 30 -7.92 10.25 -17.05
C LEU A 30 -7.39 8.86 -16.69
N GLU A 31 -7.95 7.82 -17.32
CA GLU A 31 -7.44 6.46 -17.25
C GLU A 31 -6.87 6.07 -18.62
N TRP A 32 -5.61 5.66 -18.62
CA TRP A 32 -4.90 5.20 -19.82
C TRP A 32 -4.45 3.76 -19.65
N ASN A 33 -4.82 2.90 -20.60
CA ASN A 33 -4.42 1.51 -20.66
C ASN A 33 -3.88 1.19 -22.06
N GLY A 34 -2.56 1.02 -22.19
CA GLY A 34 -1.93 0.71 -23.48
C GLY A 34 -0.41 0.81 -23.43
N SER A 35 0.25 -0.01 -24.24
CA SER A 35 1.71 -0.25 -24.26
C SER A 35 2.53 0.76 -25.06
N ASN A 36 1.90 1.82 -25.58
CA ASN A 36 2.54 2.75 -26.51
C ASN A 36 2.89 4.07 -25.82
N LEU A 37 4.02 4.67 -26.22
CA LEU A 37 4.42 6.02 -25.83
C LEU A 37 3.29 6.99 -26.17
N LEU A 38 2.90 7.82 -25.21
CA LEU A 38 1.90 8.87 -25.41
C LEU A 38 2.35 9.83 -26.53
N PRO A 39 1.40 10.51 -27.21
CA PRO A 39 1.74 11.54 -28.19
C PRO A 39 2.75 12.52 -27.61
N THR A 40 3.73 12.90 -28.45
CA THR A 40 4.83 13.77 -28.03
C THR A 40 4.31 15.12 -27.50
N PRO A 41 4.99 15.76 -26.53
CA PRO A 41 4.54 16.97 -25.82
C PRO A 41 4.26 18.22 -26.69
N SER A 42 4.46 18.18 -28.00
CA SER A 42 4.27 19.32 -28.90
C SER A 42 2.81 19.54 -29.36
N ASP A 43 1.89 18.60 -29.10
CA ASP A 43 0.47 18.80 -29.46
C ASP A 43 -0.25 19.67 -28.42
N THR A 44 -0.34 20.97 -28.71
CA THR A 44 -1.07 21.96 -27.90
C THR A 44 -2.51 21.56 -27.55
N ARG A 45 -3.16 20.71 -28.37
CA ARG A 45 -4.50 20.20 -28.06
C ARG A 45 -4.47 19.18 -26.94
N PHE A 46 -3.43 18.34 -26.88
CA PHE A 46 -3.23 17.41 -25.78
C PHE A 46 -3.01 18.17 -24.48
N ASP A 47 -2.11 19.16 -24.45
CA ASP A 47 -1.90 20.00 -23.27
C ASP A 47 -3.20 20.65 -22.76
N ASN A 48 -4.00 21.21 -23.67
CA ASN A 48 -5.27 21.83 -23.30
C ASN A 48 -6.30 20.82 -22.76
N LEU A 49 -6.27 19.57 -23.25
CA LEU A 49 -7.10 18.49 -22.74
C LEU A 49 -6.64 18.00 -21.35
N MET A 50 -5.34 18.04 -21.09
CA MET A 50 -4.73 17.53 -19.86
C MET A 50 -4.77 18.54 -18.69
N LYS A 51 -4.79 19.85 -18.97
CA LYS A 51 -4.87 20.92 -17.94
C LYS A 51 -5.91 20.71 -16.82
N PRO A 52 -7.16 20.29 -17.09
CA PRO A 52 -8.15 20.10 -16.02
C PRO A 52 -7.98 18.78 -15.24
N VAL A 53 -7.09 17.88 -15.69
CA VAL A 53 -6.96 16.54 -15.09
C VAL A 53 -6.32 16.67 -13.70
N SER A 54 -7.07 16.26 -12.68
CA SER A 54 -6.61 16.22 -11.28
C SER A 54 -6.28 14.80 -10.81
N ILE A 55 -6.78 13.79 -11.51
CA ILE A 55 -6.58 12.37 -11.21
C ILE A 55 -6.06 11.70 -12.47
N LEU A 56 -4.85 11.16 -12.39
CA LEU A 56 -4.18 10.50 -13.49
C LEU A 56 -3.89 9.05 -13.13
N ARG A 57 -4.44 8.12 -13.93
CA ARG A 57 -4.18 6.69 -13.77
C ARG A 57 -3.61 6.12 -15.06
N LEU A 58 -2.36 5.68 -14.98
CA LEU A 58 -1.63 5.10 -16.09
C LEU A 58 -1.39 3.63 -15.79
N GLN A 59 -1.92 2.77 -16.64
CA GLN A 59 -1.67 1.34 -16.65
C GLN A 59 -0.80 1.01 -17.86
N ASN A 60 0.39 0.46 -17.59
CA ASN A 60 1.38 0.10 -18.60
C ASN A 60 1.78 1.28 -19.50
N ALA A 61 1.72 2.50 -18.97
CA ALA A 61 2.02 3.73 -19.69
C ALA A 61 2.77 4.72 -18.79
N TYR A 62 3.46 5.67 -19.43
CA TYR A 62 4.20 6.71 -18.75
C TYR A 62 4.17 8.00 -19.57
N ILE A 63 3.84 9.12 -18.91
CA ILE A 63 3.96 10.47 -19.49
C ILE A 63 5.34 11.02 -19.11
N PRO A 64 6.12 11.58 -20.06
CA PRO A 64 7.40 12.24 -19.78
C PRO A 64 7.33 13.21 -18.58
N ALA A 65 8.34 13.21 -17.72
CA ALA A 65 8.31 13.89 -16.43
C ALA A 65 8.20 15.42 -16.51
N ASP A 66 8.55 16.00 -17.66
CA ASP A 66 8.50 17.42 -17.99
C ASP A 66 7.10 17.87 -18.45
N HIS A 67 6.15 16.95 -18.58
CA HIS A 67 4.81 17.28 -19.03
C HIS A 67 4.04 18.09 -17.99
N SER A 68 3.34 19.13 -18.47
CA SER A 68 2.48 20.01 -17.69
C SER A 68 1.33 19.31 -16.93
N VAL A 69 0.99 18.06 -17.25
CA VAL A 69 -0.13 17.32 -16.64
C VAL A 69 0.09 17.11 -15.15
N TYR A 70 1.35 17.00 -14.73
CA TYR A 70 1.70 16.77 -13.34
C TYR A 70 1.38 17.99 -12.46
N HIS A 71 1.30 19.18 -13.04
CA HIS A 71 0.95 20.40 -12.34
C HIS A 71 -0.53 20.39 -11.91
N GLY A 72 -0.76 20.25 -10.61
CA GLY A 72 -2.11 20.25 -10.03
C GLY A 72 -2.74 18.86 -9.86
N LEU A 73 -1.99 17.78 -10.10
CA LEU A 73 -2.47 16.44 -9.77
C LEU A 73 -2.69 16.28 -8.27
N VAL A 74 -3.84 15.70 -7.93
CA VAL A 74 -4.26 15.32 -6.59
C VAL A 74 -4.11 13.82 -6.38
N GLU A 75 -4.28 13.02 -7.44
CA GLU A 75 -4.07 11.57 -7.43
C GLU A 75 -3.27 11.12 -8.64
N LEU A 76 -2.25 10.29 -8.38
CA LEU A 76 -1.44 9.64 -9.40
C LEU A 76 -1.41 8.14 -9.13
N SER A 77 -1.78 7.35 -10.14
CA SER A 77 -1.68 5.90 -10.11
C SER A 77 -0.85 5.41 -11.28
N LEU A 78 0.28 4.78 -10.99
CA LEU A 78 1.12 4.10 -11.97
C LEU A 78 1.07 2.60 -11.69
N ILE A 79 0.54 1.84 -12.64
CA ILE A 79 0.37 0.39 -12.53
C ILE A 79 1.12 -0.25 -13.70
N SER A 80 1.97 -1.22 -13.41
CA SER A 80 2.68 -1.98 -14.44
C SER A 80 2.37 -3.46 -14.39
N ASP A 81 2.47 -4.10 -15.54
CA ASP A 81 2.44 -5.54 -15.75
C ASP A 81 3.82 -6.18 -15.55
N GLY A 82 4.86 -5.37 -15.33
CA GLY A 82 6.25 -5.79 -15.20
C GLY A 82 6.97 -6.08 -16.51
N LYS A 83 6.30 -5.91 -17.66
CA LYS A 83 6.90 -6.00 -19.00
C LYS A 83 7.18 -4.63 -19.58
N THR A 84 6.35 -3.65 -19.24
CA THR A 84 6.47 -2.28 -19.74
C THR A 84 7.68 -1.57 -19.14
N GLN A 85 8.44 -0.86 -19.97
CA GLN A 85 9.51 0.00 -19.50
C GLN A 85 8.92 1.18 -18.71
N LEU A 86 9.24 1.20 -17.40
CA LEU A 86 8.81 2.24 -16.48
C LEU A 86 9.86 3.36 -16.36
N PRO A 87 9.46 4.53 -15.81
CA PRO A 87 10.39 5.61 -15.54
C PRO A 87 11.53 5.18 -14.63
N THR A 88 12.71 5.75 -14.86
CA THR A 88 13.83 5.66 -13.92
C THR A 88 13.46 6.35 -12.60
N PRO A 89 14.16 6.06 -11.48
CA PRO A 89 13.97 6.81 -10.24
C PRO A 89 14.06 8.33 -10.43
N ALA A 90 15.00 8.81 -11.25
CA ALA A 90 15.18 10.25 -11.51
C ALA A 90 13.99 10.85 -12.27
N GLN A 91 13.48 10.16 -13.29
CA GLN A 91 12.30 10.58 -14.03
C GLN A 91 11.06 10.62 -13.13
N MET A 92 10.90 9.60 -12.28
CA MET A 92 9.81 9.55 -11.31
C MET A 92 9.94 10.64 -10.25
N ALA A 93 11.15 10.93 -9.78
CA ALA A 93 11.40 12.01 -8.84
C ALA A 93 11.04 13.37 -9.44
N GLN A 94 11.41 13.60 -10.70
CA GLN A 94 11.05 14.82 -11.43
C GLN A 94 9.52 14.95 -11.59
N ALA A 95 8.85 13.89 -12.02
CA ALA A 95 7.39 13.90 -12.19
C ALA A 95 6.65 14.15 -10.86
N LEU A 96 7.08 13.49 -9.77
CA LEU A 96 6.47 13.68 -8.46
C LEU A 96 6.79 15.06 -7.86
N SER A 97 7.96 15.63 -8.14
CA SER A 97 8.32 17.00 -7.73
C SER A 97 7.44 18.06 -8.42
N ALA A 98 6.91 17.76 -9.61
CA ALA A 98 5.94 18.59 -10.31
C ALA A 98 4.51 18.47 -9.73
N CYS A 99 4.27 17.59 -8.73
CA CYS A 99 2.96 17.33 -8.13
C CYS A 99 2.86 17.82 -6.66
N PRO A 100 2.98 19.12 -6.35
CA PRO A 100 2.94 19.61 -4.96
C PRO A 100 1.58 19.41 -4.27
N GLU A 101 0.51 19.24 -5.05
CA GLU A 101 -0.87 19.04 -4.59
C GLU A 101 -1.26 17.58 -4.37
N LEU A 102 -0.33 16.65 -4.58
CA LEU A 102 -0.60 15.22 -4.58
C LEU A 102 -1.03 14.73 -3.19
N LYS A 103 -2.24 14.19 -3.09
CA LYS A 103 -2.82 13.61 -1.88
C LYS A 103 -2.77 12.09 -1.87
N ARG A 104 -2.82 11.48 -3.05
CA ARG A 104 -2.87 10.03 -3.22
C ARG A 104 -1.86 9.58 -4.27
N LEU A 105 -0.97 8.68 -3.89
CA LEU A 105 0.00 8.06 -4.79
C LEU A 105 -0.15 6.55 -4.75
N VAL A 106 -0.32 5.93 -5.91
CA VAL A 106 -0.42 4.48 -6.08
C VAL A 106 0.65 4.04 -7.07
N LEU A 107 1.58 3.19 -6.64
CA LEU A 107 2.68 2.66 -7.43
C LEU A 107 2.66 1.13 -7.32
N LYS A 108 1.99 0.46 -8.27
CA LYS A 108 1.87 -1.01 -8.26
C LYS A 108 2.76 -1.64 -9.30
N ASN A 109 3.52 -2.65 -8.87
CA ASN A 109 4.52 -3.33 -9.69
C ASN A 109 5.47 -2.33 -10.37
N VAL A 110 5.83 -1.23 -9.71
CA VAL A 110 6.72 -0.25 -10.34
C VAL A 110 8.15 -0.75 -10.20
N TYR A 111 8.85 -0.87 -11.33
CA TYR A 111 10.24 -1.30 -11.45
C TYR A 111 11.07 -0.10 -11.88
N PRO A 112 11.55 0.75 -10.95
CA PRO A 112 12.63 1.64 -11.31
C PRO A 112 13.79 0.75 -11.74
N LYS A 113 14.20 0.81 -13.02
CA LYS A 113 15.38 0.07 -13.47
C LYS A 113 16.54 0.42 -12.53
N GLY A 114 17.24 -0.60 -12.03
CA GLY A 114 18.37 -0.43 -11.12
C GLY A 114 19.34 0.62 -11.66
N ASN A 115 19.71 1.57 -10.79
CA ASN A 115 20.57 2.72 -11.09
C ASN A 115 22.03 2.30 -11.34
N HIS A 116 22.30 1.36 -12.26
CA HIS A 116 23.66 1.11 -12.71
C HIS A 116 24.13 2.34 -13.52
N GLY A 117 24.60 3.37 -12.82
CA GLY A 117 25.18 4.59 -13.39
C GLY A 117 24.28 5.83 -13.43
N HIS A 118 23.07 5.80 -12.86
CA HIS A 118 22.24 7.02 -12.75
C HIS A 118 22.51 7.74 -11.42
N PRO A 119 22.59 9.09 -11.42
CA PRO A 119 22.74 9.87 -10.20
C PRO A 119 21.57 9.59 -9.25
N ASP A 120 21.84 9.74 -7.95
CA ASP A 120 20.81 9.67 -6.90
C ASP A 120 19.64 10.59 -7.31
N PRO A 121 18.40 10.07 -7.42
CA PRO A 121 17.24 10.88 -7.78
C PRO A 121 16.97 12.03 -6.81
N GLY A 122 17.62 12.03 -5.64
CA GLY A 122 17.37 12.98 -4.58
C GLY A 122 16.05 12.69 -3.87
N SER A 123 15.66 13.60 -3.00
CA SER A 123 14.44 13.47 -2.22
C SER A 123 13.31 14.33 -2.78
N VAL A 124 12.10 13.78 -2.77
CA VAL A 124 10.88 14.43 -3.25
C VAL A 124 9.97 14.70 -2.08
N ARG A 125 9.72 15.99 -1.83
CA ARG A 125 8.80 16.44 -0.79
C ARG A 125 7.37 16.41 -1.29
N LEU A 126 6.51 15.69 -0.59
CA LEU A 126 5.08 15.59 -0.89
C LEU A 126 4.27 16.05 0.34
N PRO A 127 4.04 17.37 0.47
CA PRO A 127 3.49 17.95 1.71
C PRO A 127 2.02 17.61 1.96
N LYS A 128 1.27 17.28 0.90
CA LYS A 128 -0.15 16.96 0.98
C LYS A 128 -0.46 15.47 0.89
N LEU A 129 0.57 14.61 0.79
CA LEU A 129 0.39 13.18 0.62
C LEU A 129 -0.21 12.58 1.91
N GLY A 130 -1.44 12.07 1.79
CA GLY A 130 -2.15 11.38 2.87
C GLY A 130 -2.36 9.89 2.61
N TYR A 131 -2.16 9.42 1.38
CA TYR A 131 -2.28 8.02 1.02
C TYR A 131 -1.16 7.59 0.06
N LEU A 132 -0.44 6.54 0.44
CA LEU A 132 0.62 5.93 -0.34
C LEU A 132 0.39 4.43 -0.45
N ASP A 133 0.25 3.92 -1.67
CA ASP A 133 0.08 2.49 -1.94
C ASP A 133 1.21 2.00 -2.83
N LEU A 134 2.06 1.16 -2.25
CA LEU A 134 3.22 0.53 -2.86
C LEU A 134 3.03 -1.00 -2.96
N GLU A 135 1.79 -1.48 -2.87
CA GLU A 135 1.46 -2.91 -2.92
C GLU A 135 1.96 -3.55 -4.24
N CYS A 136 2.30 -4.84 -4.16
CA CYS A 136 2.77 -5.65 -5.30
C CYS A 136 4.13 -5.21 -5.87
N THR A 137 4.75 -4.16 -5.36
CA THR A 137 6.11 -3.79 -5.76
C THR A 137 7.12 -4.68 -5.03
N LYS A 138 8.07 -5.27 -5.77
CA LYS A 138 9.08 -6.17 -5.18
C LYS A 138 9.95 -5.41 -4.16
N PRO A 139 10.38 -6.04 -3.06
CA PRO A 139 11.13 -5.38 -1.99
C PRO A 139 12.35 -4.58 -2.45
N ARG A 140 13.20 -5.18 -3.29
CA ARG A 140 14.36 -4.52 -3.93
C ARG A 140 14.03 -3.23 -4.70
N ASN A 141 12.81 -3.10 -5.22
CA ASN A 141 12.37 -1.90 -5.94
C ASN A 141 11.73 -0.87 -5.00
N LEU A 142 11.27 -1.30 -3.82
CA LEU A 142 10.72 -0.41 -2.80
C LEU A 142 11.82 0.44 -2.17
N VAL A 143 13.03 -0.09 -2.00
CA VAL A 143 14.13 0.63 -1.35
C VAL A 143 14.41 2.00 -1.99
N PRO A 144 14.61 2.12 -3.33
CA PRO A 144 14.78 3.43 -3.96
C PRO A 144 13.58 4.37 -3.77
N LEU A 145 12.34 3.82 -3.82
CA LEU A 145 11.12 4.61 -3.62
C LEU A 145 11.04 5.16 -2.20
N LEU A 146 11.34 4.34 -1.19
CA LEU A 146 11.32 4.72 0.22
C LEU A 146 12.36 5.81 0.51
N LYS A 147 13.57 5.71 -0.07
CA LYS A 147 14.62 6.74 0.04
C LYS A 147 14.20 8.07 -0.58
N MET A 148 13.57 8.01 -1.77
CA MET A 148 13.17 9.17 -2.55
C MET A 148 11.99 9.93 -1.91
N LEU A 149 10.98 9.23 -1.39
CA LEU A 149 9.74 9.87 -0.93
C LEU A 149 9.90 10.50 0.46
N GLN A 150 9.51 11.77 0.58
CA GLN A 150 9.40 12.51 1.84
C GLN A 150 7.98 13.05 2.03
N PRO A 151 7.05 12.24 2.58
CA PRO A 151 5.73 12.73 2.98
C PRO A 151 5.90 13.72 4.14
N ALA A 152 5.37 14.93 3.99
CA ALA A 152 5.42 15.96 5.04
C ALA A 152 4.02 16.34 5.58
N GLY A 153 3.01 15.54 5.25
CA GLY A 153 1.63 15.71 5.72
C GLY A 153 1.40 15.22 7.14
N GLN A 154 0.26 15.58 7.73
CA GLN A 154 -0.07 15.27 9.12
C GLN A 154 -0.35 13.79 9.38
N HIS A 155 -1.00 13.08 8.45
CA HIS A 155 -1.36 11.66 8.59
C HIS A 155 -1.17 10.93 7.27
N LEU A 156 -0.34 9.87 7.29
CA LEU A 156 -0.14 8.99 6.15
C LEU A 156 -0.85 7.65 6.37
N THR A 157 -1.69 7.28 5.41
CA THR A 157 -2.12 5.89 5.20
C THR A 157 -1.14 5.21 4.26
N LEU A 158 -0.52 4.12 4.70
CA LEU A 158 0.50 3.40 3.95
C LEU A 158 0.02 1.99 3.62
N ARG A 159 -0.06 1.64 2.34
CA ARG A 159 -0.23 0.25 1.90
C ARG A 159 1.09 -0.24 1.30
N ILE A 160 1.66 -1.32 1.83
CA ILE A 160 2.98 -1.79 1.40
C ILE A 160 3.10 -3.31 1.51
N SER A 161 3.92 -3.88 0.62
CA SER A 161 4.36 -5.26 0.73
C SER A 161 5.67 -5.34 1.52
N LEU A 162 5.62 -5.96 2.71
CA LEU A 162 6.81 -6.12 3.54
C LEU A 162 7.73 -7.25 3.05
N SER A 163 9.00 -7.13 3.45
CA SER A 163 10.06 -8.09 3.22
C SER A 163 10.92 -8.24 4.46
N ASN A 164 11.53 -9.42 4.63
CA ASN A 164 12.55 -9.68 5.64
C ASN A 164 13.97 -9.38 5.15
N GLU A 165 14.13 -8.80 3.96
CA GLU A 165 15.42 -8.33 3.47
C GLU A 165 15.97 -7.21 4.38
N PRO A 166 17.19 -7.34 4.95
CA PRO A 166 17.75 -6.36 5.88
C PRO A 166 17.81 -4.93 5.31
N GLU A 167 18.15 -4.79 4.03
CA GLU A 167 18.19 -3.49 3.36
C GLU A 167 16.80 -2.85 3.28
N PHE A 168 15.76 -3.65 3.00
CA PHE A 168 14.38 -3.14 3.00
C PHE A 168 13.98 -2.67 4.39
N ILE A 169 14.27 -3.46 5.41
CA ILE A 169 14.01 -3.15 6.81
C ILE A 169 14.60 -1.79 7.19
N GLU A 170 15.91 -1.60 6.99
CA GLU A 170 16.61 -0.36 7.33
C GLU A 170 15.99 0.86 6.63
N ASN A 171 15.65 0.71 5.34
CA ASN A 171 15.07 1.81 4.57
C ASN A 171 13.62 2.11 4.91
N PHE A 172 12.86 1.08 5.30
CA PHE A 172 11.52 1.25 5.80
C PHE A 172 11.53 1.99 7.13
N HIS A 173 12.40 1.62 8.07
CA HIS A 173 12.63 2.36 9.31
C HIS A 173 12.96 3.83 9.05
N ALA A 174 13.95 4.08 8.20
CA ALA A 174 14.33 5.45 7.87
C ALA A 174 13.15 6.23 7.25
N PHE A 175 12.32 5.56 6.45
CA PHE A 175 11.11 6.16 5.88
C PHE A 175 10.04 6.46 6.94
N THR A 176 9.77 5.54 7.86
CA THR A 176 8.78 5.76 8.92
C THR A 176 9.22 6.84 9.89
N ASP A 177 10.52 6.95 10.18
CA ASP A 177 11.10 8.03 11.01
C ASP A 177 10.95 9.41 10.37
N ARG A 178 11.00 9.49 9.03
CA ARG A 178 10.77 10.74 8.29
C ARG A 178 9.29 11.14 8.26
N CYS A 179 8.38 10.19 8.41
CA CYS A 179 6.95 10.47 8.41
C CYS A 179 6.54 11.09 9.75
N MET A 180 5.85 12.23 9.72
CA MET A 180 5.35 12.86 10.95
C MET A 180 4.42 11.94 11.75
N SER A 181 3.48 11.29 11.07
CA SER A 181 2.68 10.21 11.63
C SER A 181 2.18 9.25 10.54
N ILE A 182 2.22 7.95 10.84
CA ILE A 182 1.57 6.92 10.03
C ILE A 182 0.35 6.46 10.82
N SER A 183 -0.83 6.84 10.33
CA SER A 183 -2.08 6.61 11.04
C SER A 183 -2.63 5.21 10.80
N ASP A 184 -2.46 4.69 9.58
CA ASP A 184 -2.98 3.38 9.18
C ASP A 184 -1.96 2.73 8.24
N THR A 185 -1.56 1.50 8.56
CA THR A 185 -0.72 0.71 7.67
C THR A 185 -1.45 -0.55 7.25
N ILE A 186 -1.58 -0.74 5.94
CA ILE A 186 -2.11 -1.96 5.33
C ILE A 186 -0.93 -2.76 4.80
N ILE A 187 -0.68 -3.90 5.42
CA ILE A 187 0.43 -4.77 5.11
C ILE A 187 -0.10 -6.00 4.43
N LYS A 188 0.44 -6.28 3.24
CA LYS A 188 0.23 -7.53 2.54
C LYS A 188 1.58 -8.20 2.32
N PRO A 189 1.85 -9.34 2.95
CA PRO A 189 3.15 -9.98 2.84
C PRO A 189 3.41 -10.36 1.38
N ALA A 190 4.66 -10.21 0.94
CA ALA A 190 5.06 -10.63 -0.41
C ALA A 190 4.95 -12.16 -0.57
N GLU A 191 5.13 -12.90 0.52
CA GLU A 191 4.98 -14.35 0.59
C GLU A 191 4.16 -14.72 1.85
N PRO A 192 3.21 -15.66 1.77
CA PRO A 192 2.28 -15.96 2.88
C PRO A 192 2.95 -16.35 4.20
N LYS A 193 4.18 -16.89 4.13
CA LYS A 193 4.94 -17.45 5.26
C LYS A 193 5.90 -16.46 5.91
N VAL A 194 5.94 -15.22 5.43
CA VAL A 194 6.82 -14.20 5.99
C VAL A 194 6.24 -13.76 7.33
N TRP A 195 6.73 -14.37 8.41
CA TRP A 195 6.53 -13.84 9.74
C TRP A 195 7.21 -12.49 9.81
N PHE A 196 6.40 -11.47 10.12
CA PHE A 196 6.92 -10.17 10.44
C PHE A 196 7.60 -10.31 11.79
N GLY A 197 8.91 -10.05 11.88
CA GLY A 197 9.61 -9.95 13.16
C GLY A 197 8.98 -8.88 14.08
N PRO A 198 9.73 -8.21 14.95
CA PRO A 198 9.14 -7.15 15.76
C PRO A 198 8.68 -6.00 14.85
N LEU A 199 7.44 -6.03 14.35
CA LEU A 199 6.81 -4.92 13.61
C LEU A 199 6.87 -3.62 14.40
N ASN A 200 6.97 -3.74 15.72
CA ASN A 200 7.24 -2.67 16.65
C ASN A 200 8.56 -1.93 16.36
N SER A 201 9.60 -2.61 15.86
CA SER A 201 10.79 -1.94 15.39
C SER A 201 10.44 -1.07 14.19
N TYR A 202 9.74 -1.61 13.19
CA TYR A 202 9.51 -0.93 11.91
C TYR A 202 8.68 0.36 12.01
N ALA A 203 7.69 0.40 12.90
CA ALA A 203 6.76 1.53 13.01
C ALA A 203 6.29 1.71 14.45
N PRO A 204 7.14 2.27 15.35
CA PRO A 204 6.81 2.35 16.77
C PRO A 204 5.57 3.23 17.03
N LYS A 205 5.30 4.22 16.19
CA LYS A 205 4.18 5.16 16.34
C LYS A 205 2.86 4.69 15.70
N LEU A 206 2.79 3.44 15.25
CA LEU A 206 1.63 2.94 14.53
C LEU A 206 0.43 2.76 15.47
N THR A 207 -0.69 3.38 15.13
CA THR A 207 -1.93 3.30 15.92
C THR A 207 -2.97 2.35 15.35
N LYS A 208 -2.93 2.12 14.03
CA LYS A 208 -3.78 1.15 13.34
C LYS A 208 -2.99 0.32 12.34
N LEU A 209 -3.20 -0.99 12.38
CA LEU A 209 -2.54 -1.97 11.52
C LEU A 209 -3.58 -2.88 10.88
N THR A 210 -3.52 -3.02 9.56
CA THR A 210 -4.27 -4.00 8.80
C THR A 210 -3.31 -5.02 8.20
N LEU A 211 -3.52 -6.30 8.48
CA LEU A 211 -2.75 -7.42 7.94
C LEU A 211 -3.65 -8.19 6.97
N GLU A 212 -3.24 -8.32 5.71
CA GLU A 212 -4.03 -8.98 4.66
C GLU A 212 -3.37 -10.27 4.15
N ASN A 213 -4.12 -11.38 4.12
CA ASN A 213 -3.67 -12.67 3.60
C ASN A 213 -2.41 -13.23 4.29
N CYS A 214 -2.27 -13.00 5.59
CA CYS A 214 -1.16 -13.51 6.40
C CYS A 214 -1.45 -14.92 6.93
N ASP A 215 -0.43 -15.77 7.04
CA ASP A 215 -0.55 -17.10 7.65
C ASP A 215 0.20 -17.16 8.98
N PHE A 216 -0.57 -17.08 10.07
CA PHE A 216 -0.10 -17.16 11.45
C PHE A 216 -0.22 -18.56 12.05
N GLY A 217 -0.20 -19.62 11.24
CA GLY A 217 -0.21 -21.00 11.72
C GLY A 217 1.03 -21.39 12.54
N ASP A 218 0.89 -22.44 13.35
CA ASP A 218 1.90 -22.98 14.29
C ASP A 218 3.30 -23.18 13.68
N SER A 219 3.40 -23.49 12.38
CA SER A 219 4.68 -23.69 11.68
C SER A 219 5.39 -22.38 11.29
N ASN A 220 4.67 -21.27 11.17
CA ASN A 220 5.21 -19.98 10.74
C ASN A 220 5.54 -19.04 11.92
N LEU A 221 4.97 -19.32 13.09
CA LEU A 221 5.26 -18.59 14.32
C LEU A 221 6.72 -18.81 14.80
N GLY A 222 7.40 -19.88 14.35
CA GLY A 222 8.81 -20.14 14.64
C GLY A 222 9.13 -20.25 16.14
N SER A 223 10.36 -20.66 16.46
CA SER A 223 10.85 -20.80 17.85
C SER A 223 10.92 -19.48 18.64
N TYR A 224 10.70 -18.34 17.98
CA TYR A 224 10.69 -17.00 18.57
C TYR A 224 9.33 -16.64 19.21
N SER A 225 8.21 -17.14 18.67
CA SER A 225 6.86 -16.61 18.96
C SER A 225 6.38 -16.73 20.40
N ARG A 226 6.18 -17.93 20.97
CA ARG A 226 5.38 -18.04 22.21
C ARG A 226 6.04 -17.34 23.39
N LYS A 227 7.37 -17.47 23.52
CA LYS A 227 8.11 -16.88 24.63
C LYS A 227 8.25 -15.36 24.47
N GLU A 228 8.57 -14.85 23.29
CA GLU A 228 8.72 -13.41 23.08
C GLU A 228 7.37 -12.66 23.04
N PHE A 229 6.30 -13.32 22.60
CA PHE A 229 4.94 -12.82 22.77
C PHE A 229 4.53 -12.81 24.24
N ALA A 230 4.78 -13.90 24.98
CA ALA A 230 4.47 -13.98 26.40
C ALA A 230 5.29 -12.99 27.25
N GLU A 231 6.54 -12.72 26.85
CA GLU A 231 7.42 -11.74 27.49
C GLU A 231 7.08 -10.29 27.13
N GLY A 232 6.10 -10.06 26.25
CA GLY A 232 5.63 -8.72 25.90
C GLY A 232 6.56 -7.95 24.96
N SER A 233 7.62 -8.57 24.45
CA SER A 233 8.62 -7.96 23.57
C SER A 233 8.08 -7.63 22.16
N ILE A 234 6.97 -8.26 21.77
CA ILE A 234 6.26 -8.03 20.49
C ILE A 234 5.12 -7.01 20.64
N LEU A 235 4.89 -6.47 21.85
CA LEU A 235 3.79 -5.53 22.07
C LEU A 235 4.07 -4.22 21.32
N TRP A 236 3.11 -3.83 20.49
CA TRP A 236 3.04 -2.50 19.88
C TRP A 236 2.42 -1.54 20.89
N PRO A 237 3.20 -0.75 21.64
CA PRO A 237 2.69 0.02 22.77
C PRO A 237 1.71 1.12 22.37
N HIS A 238 1.65 1.46 21.08
CA HIS A 238 0.81 2.50 20.53
C HIS A 238 -0.30 1.98 19.61
N LEU A 239 -0.36 0.66 19.37
CA LEU A 239 -1.34 0.07 18.46
C LEU A 239 -2.66 -0.14 19.18
N HIS A 240 -3.64 0.70 18.85
CA HIS A 240 -4.99 0.63 19.40
C HIS A 240 -5.92 -0.24 18.55
N SER A 241 -5.65 -0.35 17.25
CA SER A 241 -6.51 -1.10 16.32
C SER A 241 -5.74 -2.07 15.45
N LEU A 242 -6.11 -3.34 15.50
CA LEU A 242 -5.59 -4.40 14.63
C LEU A 242 -6.73 -4.95 13.77
N ILE A 243 -6.53 -5.03 12.46
CA ILE A 243 -7.45 -5.64 11.51
C ILE A 243 -6.72 -6.79 10.83
N LEU A 244 -7.28 -7.99 10.93
CA LEU A 244 -6.82 -9.18 10.22
C LEU A 244 -7.83 -9.47 9.11
N ASN A 245 -7.39 -9.48 7.86
CA ASN A 245 -8.24 -9.67 6.69
C ASN A 245 -7.75 -10.87 5.89
N ARG A 246 -8.58 -11.90 5.73
CA ARG A 246 -8.26 -13.15 5.01
C ARG A 246 -7.03 -13.87 5.56
N CYS A 247 -6.78 -13.71 6.86
CA CYS A 247 -5.63 -14.33 7.52
C CYS A 247 -5.97 -15.74 8.01
N LYS A 248 -4.96 -16.61 8.05
CA LYS A 248 -4.99 -17.87 8.79
C LYS A 248 -4.43 -17.66 10.18
N ILE A 249 -5.14 -18.11 11.20
CA ILE A 249 -4.89 -17.74 12.58
C ILE A 249 -4.80 -18.99 13.45
N ASP A 250 -3.68 -19.13 14.14
CA ASP A 250 -3.56 -20.13 15.20
C ASP A 250 -4.26 -19.65 16.49
N PRO A 251 -4.97 -20.53 17.23
CA PRO A 251 -5.59 -20.18 18.50
C PRO A 251 -4.65 -19.52 19.52
N SER A 252 -3.36 -19.89 19.54
CA SER A 252 -2.39 -19.30 20.46
C SER A 252 -2.15 -17.81 20.19
N LEU A 253 -2.28 -17.36 18.93
CA LEU A 253 -2.20 -15.93 18.59
C LEU A 253 -3.36 -15.15 19.24
N LEU A 254 -4.54 -15.76 19.35
CA LEU A 254 -5.70 -15.10 19.96
C LEU A 254 -5.50 -14.86 21.46
N GLU A 255 -4.90 -15.81 22.18
CA GLU A 255 -4.56 -15.64 23.60
C GLU A 255 -3.60 -14.46 23.80
N VAL A 256 -2.59 -14.35 22.93
CA VAL A 256 -1.63 -13.25 22.93
C VAL A 256 -2.32 -11.91 22.65
N LEU A 257 -3.12 -11.84 21.59
CA LEU A 257 -3.77 -10.60 21.17
C LEU A 257 -4.75 -10.09 22.24
N THR A 258 -5.47 -11.00 22.90
CA THR A 258 -6.41 -10.65 23.98
C THR A 258 -5.71 -10.31 25.30
N GLY A 259 -4.49 -10.78 25.51
CA GLY A 259 -3.63 -10.36 26.63
C GLY A 259 -2.98 -8.99 26.44
N SER A 260 -3.09 -8.37 25.25
CA SER A 260 -2.53 -7.05 24.98
C SER A 260 -3.25 -5.97 25.76
N ARG A 261 -2.49 -5.10 26.44
CA ARG A 261 -3.03 -3.93 27.18
C ARG A 261 -3.21 -2.69 26.30
N TYR A 262 -2.71 -2.72 25.08
CA TYR A 262 -2.68 -1.56 24.19
C TYR A 262 -3.76 -1.63 23.10
N LEU A 263 -4.16 -2.85 22.72
CA LEU A 263 -5.18 -3.06 21.70
C LEU A 263 -6.55 -2.77 22.29
N GLU A 264 -7.25 -1.81 21.70
CA GLU A 264 -8.63 -1.49 22.03
C GLU A 264 -9.60 -2.23 21.10
N ILE A 265 -9.20 -2.42 19.83
CA ILE A 265 -10.04 -2.99 18.79
C ILE A 265 -9.26 -4.05 18.01
N ILE A 266 -9.83 -5.26 17.91
CA ILE A 266 -9.35 -6.30 17.00
C ILE A 266 -10.49 -6.68 16.06
N LYS A 267 -10.25 -6.60 14.75
CA LYS A 267 -11.21 -7.02 13.73
C LYS A 267 -10.68 -8.22 12.97
N PHE A 268 -11.54 -9.22 12.78
CA PHE A 268 -11.29 -10.39 11.96
C PHE A 268 -12.26 -10.35 10.78
N TRP A 269 -11.73 -10.27 9.57
CA TRP A 269 -12.48 -10.19 8.33
C TRP A 269 -12.12 -11.40 7.47
N ASN A 270 -13.08 -12.29 7.21
CA ASN A 270 -12.86 -13.49 6.39
C ASN A 270 -11.66 -14.35 6.84
N CYS A 271 -11.40 -14.42 8.15
CA CYS A 271 -10.26 -15.16 8.69
C CYS A 271 -10.58 -16.65 8.89
N GLU A 272 -9.57 -17.48 8.68
CA GLU A 272 -9.63 -18.93 8.95
C GLU A 272 -8.87 -19.23 10.24
N VAL A 273 -9.50 -19.87 11.22
CA VAL A 273 -8.79 -20.37 12.41
C VAL A 273 -8.30 -21.79 12.15
N THR A 274 -6.99 -21.99 12.14
CA THR A 274 -6.39 -23.30 11.88
C THR A 274 -6.55 -24.16 13.13
N ALA A 275 -7.32 -25.25 13.05
CA ALA A 275 -7.44 -26.19 14.14
C ALA A 275 -6.14 -26.98 14.28
N SER A 276 -5.40 -26.76 15.36
CA SER A 276 -4.38 -27.71 15.80
C SER A 276 -5.12 -28.95 16.32
N TYR A 277 -5.19 -29.98 15.48
CA TYR A 277 -5.75 -31.33 15.72
C TYR A 277 -7.27 -31.53 15.50
N SER A 278 -7.57 -32.27 14.42
CA SER A 278 -8.68 -33.23 14.16
C SER A 278 -10.15 -32.90 14.49
N GLN A 279 -10.51 -31.74 15.03
CA GLN A 279 -11.90 -31.35 15.25
C GLN A 279 -12.40 -30.33 14.21
N THR A 280 -13.68 -30.41 13.87
CA THR A 280 -14.37 -29.57 12.89
C THR A 280 -14.22 -28.08 13.23
N SER A 281 -13.52 -27.32 12.37
CA SER A 281 -13.02 -25.97 12.67
C SER A 281 -14.11 -24.99 13.10
N VAL A 282 -15.31 -25.07 12.53
CA VAL A 282 -16.38 -24.06 12.69
C VAL A 282 -16.92 -23.94 14.12
N GLN A 283 -17.07 -25.05 14.86
CA GLN A 283 -17.61 -24.99 16.23
C GLN A 283 -16.57 -24.54 17.26
N VAL A 284 -15.30 -24.82 16.98
CA VAL A 284 -14.16 -24.42 17.81
C VAL A 284 -13.97 -22.91 17.72
N THR A 285 -14.09 -22.32 16.52
CA THR A 285 -13.95 -20.86 16.32
C THR A 285 -14.95 -20.07 17.14
N LYS A 286 -16.25 -20.42 17.09
CA LYS A 286 -17.29 -19.71 17.87
C LYS A 286 -17.09 -19.84 19.38
N SER A 287 -16.64 -21.00 19.85
CA SER A 287 -16.44 -21.25 21.29
C SER A 287 -15.21 -20.52 21.83
N ILE A 288 -14.10 -20.52 21.08
CA ILE A 288 -12.89 -19.78 21.42
C ILE A 288 -13.20 -18.28 21.46
N PHE A 289 -13.81 -17.74 20.42
CA PHE A 289 -14.18 -16.33 20.42
C PHE A 289 -15.14 -16.01 21.57
N LYS A 290 -16.17 -16.82 21.81
CA LYS A 290 -17.10 -16.64 22.96
C LYS A 290 -16.39 -16.61 24.31
N HIS A 291 -15.38 -17.44 24.51
CA HIS A 291 -14.61 -17.44 25.75
C HIS A 291 -13.70 -16.22 25.87
N LEU A 292 -13.05 -15.83 24.77
CA LEU A 292 -12.22 -14.62 24.70
C LEU A 292 -13.03 -13.34 24.94
N PHE A 293 -14.24 -13.25 24.37
CA PHE A 293 -15.17 -12.12 24.55
C PHE A 293 -15.61 -11.94 26.01
N ALA A 294 -15.59 -12.99 26.83
CA ALA A 294 -16.08 -12.91 28.21
C ALA A 294 -15.06 -12.28 29.17
N HIS A 295 -13.80 -12.14 28.76
CA HIS A 295 -12.69 -11.85 29.68
C HIS A 295 -11.73 -10.76 29.18
N SER A 296 -12.00 -10.12 28.03
CA SER A 296 -11.15 -9.05 27.50
C SER A 296 -11.84 -7.68 27.54
N ASP A 297 -11.07 -6.63 27.83
CA ASP A 297 -11.47 -5.22 27.65
C ASP A 297 -11.40 -4.77 26.17
N VAL A 298 -11.05 -5.70 25.27
CA VAL A 298 -10.80 -5.46 23.85
C VAL A 298 -12.06 -5.69 23.04
N ILE A 299 -12.45 -4.71 22.22
CA ILE A 299 -13.57 -4.85 21.30
C ILE A 299 -13.14 -5.75 20.14
N ILE A 300 -13.68 -6.96 20.13
CA ILE A 300 -13.45 -7.92 19.05
C ILE A 300 -14.64 -7.88 18.08
N ILE A 301 -14.37 -7.74 16.78
CA ILE A 301 -15.37 -7.76 15.71
C ILE A 301 -15.02 -8.89 14.76
N VAL A 302 -15.96 -9.78 14.46
CA VAL A 302 -15.78 -10.89 13.52
C VAL A 302 -16.82 -10.75 12.42
N GLU A 303 -16.36 -10.58 11.18
CA GLU A 303 -17.20 -10.51 9.99
C GLU A 303 -16.72 -11.57 8.98
N ASN A 304 -17.67 -12.35 8.47
CA ASN A 304 -17.45 -13.28 7.38
C ASN A 304 -18.41 -12.91 6.25
N ASP A 305 -17.92 -12.95 5.01
CA ASP A 305 -18.75 -12.84 3.81
C ASP A 305 -19.56 -14.14 3.64
N ASP A 306 -20.65 -14.29 4.41
CA ASP A 306 -21.71 -15.31 4.20
C ASP A 306 -22.81 -14.77 3.27
#